data_AF-A0A1F2QWA3-F1
#
_entry.id   AF-A0A1F2QWA3-F1
#
_cell.length_a   1.000
_cell.length_b   1.000
_cell.length_c   1.000
_cell.angle_alpha   90.00
_cell.angle_beta   90.00
_cell.angle_gamma   90.00
#
_symmetry.space_group_name_H-M   'P 1'
#
loop_
_entity.id
_entity.type
_entity.pdbx_description
1 polymer ?
#
loop_
_entity_poly.entity_id
_entity_poly.type
_entity_poly.pdbx_seq_one_letter_code
_entity_poly.pdbx_strand_id
1 'polypeptide(L)' 'MESKEFKCAQCDLPEERCICQRYCCLCQNMDGVRLVGDGLYYCHDCREACDYRTQDEIGH' A
#
# COMPACT_ATOMS: atom_id res chain seq x y z
N MET A 1 22.39 3.14 6.06
CA MET A 1 21.48 2.12 5.52
C MET A 1 20.11 2.77 5.48
N GLU A 2 19.65 3.18 4.31
CA GLU A 2 18.30 3.74 4.16
C GLU A 2 17.30 2.59 4.28
N SER A 3 16.54 2.57 5.37
CA SER A 3 15.38 1.72 5.53
C SER A 3 14.37 2.10 4.44
N LYS A 4 14.29 1.31 3.37
CA LYS A 4 13.42 1.62 2.22
C LYS A 4 11.97 1.30 2.62
N GLU A 5 11.29 2.30 3.19
CA GLU A 5 9.85 2.23 3.46
C GLU A 5 9.06 2.50 2.18
N PHE A 6 7.95 1.78 1.97
CA PHE A 6 7.00 2.07 0.92
C PHE A 6 6.35 3.41 1.18
N LYS A 7 6.22 4.21 0.12
CA LYS A 7 5.70 5.58 0.17
C LYS A 7 4.54 5.73 -0.77
N CYS A 8 3.53 6.48 -0.34
CA CYS A 8 2.40 6.82 -1.18
C CYS A 8 2.83 7.63 -2.39
N ALA A 9 2.43 7.21 -3.59
CA ALA A 9 2.76 7.88 -4.84
C ALA A 9 2.24 9.34 -4.93
N GLN A 10 1.23 9.69 -4.12
CA GLN A 10 0.62 11.02 -4.15
C GLN A 10 1.26 12.03 -3.19
N CYS A 11 1.71 11.60 -2.01
CA CYS A 11 2.25 12.51 -0.98
C CYS A 11 3.68 12.20 -0.54
N ASP A 12 4.30 11.15 -1.07
CA ASP A 12 5.65 10.66 -0.70
C ASP A 12 5.82 10.30 0.79
N LEU A 13 4.73 10.22 1.55
CA LEU A 13 4.73 9.79 2.95
C LEU A 13 4.45 8.29 3.05
N PRO A 14 5.01 7.60 4.06
CA PRO A 14 4.68 6.21 4.31
C PRO A 14 3.25 6.00 4.77
N GLU A 15 2.80 4.74 4.74
CA GLU A 15 1.44 4.34 5.12
C GLU A 15 1.01 4.94 6.48
N GLU A 16 1.88 4.93 7.48
CA GLU A 16 1.58 5.43 8.83
C GLU A 16 1.36 6.95 8.88
N ARG A 17 1.98 7.69 7.96
CA ARG A 17 1.94 9.17 7.89
C ARG A 17 1.09 9.70 6.74
N CYS A 18 0.56 8.82 5.90
CA CYS A 18 -0.20 9.21 4.71
C CYS A 18 -1.58 9.78 5.08
N ILE A 19 -1.85 11.00 4.61
CA ILE A 19 -3.13 11.72 4.80
C ILE A 19 -4.06 11.65 3.58
N CYS A 20 -3.64 10.96 2.51
CA CYS A 20 -4.46 10.79 1.33
C CYS A 20 -5.66 9.89 1.63
N GLN A 21 -6.73 10.03 0.84
CA GLN A 21 -7.83 9.08 0.87
C GLN A 21 -7.32 7.70 0.39
N ARG A 22 -7.52 6.67 1.21
CA ARG A 22 -7.07 5.31 0.93
C ARG A 22 -8.22 4.50 0.36
N TYR A 23 -8.04 4.01 -0.85
CA TYR A 23 -8.97 3.11 -1.54
C TYR A 23 -8.17 2.21 -2.46
N CYS A 24 -8.71 1.04 -2.75
CA CYS A 24 -8.11 0.09 -3.69
C CYS A 24 -8.08 0.72 -5.08
N CYS A 25 -6.89 0.79 -5.70
CA CYS A 25 -6.74 1.34 -7.04
C CYS A 25 -7.50 0.51 -8.10
N LEU A 26 -7.78 -0.78 -7.83
CA LEU A 26 -8.47 -1.66 -8.76
C LEU A 26 -10.00 -1.61 -8.62
N CYS A 27 -10.53 -1.71 -7.40
CA CYS A 27 -11.97 -1.87 -7.17
C CYS A 27 -12.61 -0.72 -6.38
N GLN A 28 -11.83 0.28 -5.97
CA GLN A 28 -12.24 1.42 -5.14
C GLN A 28 -12.81 1.07 -3.75
N ASN A 29 -12.73 -0.19 -3.32
CA ASN A 29 -13.05 -0.56 -1.95
C ASN A 29 -12.11 0.13 -0.95
N MET A 30 -12.60 0.49 0.22
CA MET A 30 -11.85 1.14 1.28
C MET A 30 -11.46 0.17 2.41
N ASP A 31 -12.05 -1.02 2.44
CA ASP A 31 -11.78 -2.01 3.48
C ASP A 31 -10.44 -2.73 3.25
N GLY A 32 -9.67 -2.92 4.34
CA GLY A 32 -8.42 -3.66 4.31
C GLY A 32 -7.35 -3.11 3.35
N VAL A 33 -7.44 -1.83 2.99
CA VAL A 33 -6.51 -1.19 2.04
C VAL A 33 -5.15 -0.94 2.67
N ARG A 34 -4.09 -1.41 1.98
CA ARG A 34 -2.71 -1.27 2.42
C ARG A 34 -1.84 -0.78 1.26
N LEU A 35 -0.79 -0.04 1.61
CA LEU A 35 0.25 0.45 0.73
C LEU A 35 1.17 -0.69 0.32
N VAL A 36 1.45 -0.78 -0.97
CA VAL A 36 2.37 -1.77 -1.53
C VAL A 36 3.54 -1.07 -2.24
N GLY A 37 4.50 -1.85 -2.72
CA GLY A 37 5.80 -1.34 -3.20
C GLY A 37 5.74 -0.37 -4.38
N ASP A 38 4.65 -0.33 -5.13
CA ASP A 38 4.44 0.63 -6.23
C ASP A 38 3.95 2.02 -5.76
N GLY A 39 3.55 2.14 -4.49
CA GLY A 39 3.10 3.38 -3.88
C GLY A 39 1.59 3.63 -3.96
N LEU A 40 0.81 2.69 -4.49
CA LEU A 40 -0.65 2.72 -4.48
C LEU A 40 -1.23 1.83 -3.36
N TYR A 41 -2.53 1.98 -3.13
CA TYR A 41 -3.27 1.22 -2.13
C TYR A 41 -4.13 0.16 -2.80
N TYR A 42 -4.16 -1.04 -2.20
CA TYR A 42 -4.98 -2.16 -2.67
C TYR A 42 -5.66 -2.81 -1.48
N CYS A 43 -6.89 -3.31 -1.62
CA CYS A 43 -7.58 -4.08 -0.58
C CYS A 43 -7.03 -5.52 -0.48
N HIS A 44 -7.37 -6.25 0.59
CA HIS A 44 -6.89 -7.62 0.81
C HIS A 44 -7.15 -8.54 -0.39
N ASP A 45 -8.40 -8.61 -0.87
CA ASP A 45 -8.79 -9.50 -1.97
C ASP A 45 -8.00 -9.23 -3.26
N CYS A 46 -7.80 -7.95 -3.58
CA CYS A 46 -7.04 -7.57 -4.76
C CYS A 46 -5.54 -7.84 -4.62
N ARG A 47 -4.98 -7.72 -3.41
CA ARG A 47 -3.58 -8.07 -3.16
C ARG A 47 -3.35 -9.56 -3.31
N GLU A 48 -4.23 -10.38 -2.74
CA GLU A 48 -4.16 -11.84 -2.85
C GLU A 48 -4.32 -12.30 -4.31
N ALA A 49 -5.29 -11.75 -5.04
CA ALA A 49 -5.54 -12.11 -6.43
C ALA A 49 -4.40 -11.70 -7.40
N CYS A 50 -3.65 -10.64 -7.07
CA CYS A 50 -2.60 -10.08 -7.93
C CYS A 50 -1.17 -10.29 -7.38
N ASP A 51 -1.00 -11.01 -6.28
CA ASP A 51 0.29 -11.22 -5.57
C ASP A 51 0.99 -9.91 -5.13
N TYR A 52 0.21 -8.88 -4.79
CA TYR A 52 0.79 -7.64 -4.25
C TYR A 52 1.10 -7.79 -2.76
N ARG A 53 2.33 -7.46 -2.37
CA ARG A 53 2.80 -7.55 -0.99
C ARG A 53 3.00 -6.18 -0.36
N THR A 54 2.59 -6.05 0.89
CA THR A 54 2.83 -4.88 1.73
C THR A 54 4.26 -4.88 2.27
N GLN A 55 4.68 -3.75 2.85
CA GLN A 55 6.01 -3.62 3.47
C GLN A 55 6.28 -4.73 4.50
N ASP A 56 5.27 -5.03 5.33
CA ASP A 56 5.35 -6.02 6.42
C ASP A 56 5.62 -7.43 5.88
N GLU A 57 5.03 -7.77 4.73
CA GLU A 57 5.16 -9.08 4.09
C GLU A 57 6.51 -9.29 3.37
N ILE A 58 7.26 -8.21 3.13
CA ILE A 58 8.58 -8.24 2.48
C ILE A 58 9.72 -8.08 3.52
N GLY A 59 9.40 -7.55 4.70
CA GLY A 59 10.37 -7.16 5.74
C GLY A 59 10.89 -8.29 6.65
N HIS A 60 10.78 -9.56 6.26
CA HIS A 60 11.29 -10.72 7.00
C HIS A 60 12.45 -11.42 6.28
#